data_AF-A0A7K0BTE5-F1
#
_entry.id   AF-A0A7K0BTE5-F1
#
_cell.length_a   1.000
_cell.length_b   1.000
_cell.length_c   1.000
_cell.angle_alpha   90.00
_cell.angle_beta   90.00
_cell.angle_gamma   90.00
#
_symmetry.space_group_name_H-M   'P 1'
#
loop_
_entity.id
_entity.type
_entity.pdbx_description
1 polymer ?
#
loop_
_entity_poly.entity_id
_entity_poly.type
_entity_poly.pdbx_seq_one_letter_code
_entity_poly.pdbx_strand_id
1 'polypeptide(L)'
;MEYLLAIVAAVFLAVGWVWRMRYKALGDKGRRITGPAAAGPLGPLTAPFSGTPCVWYQARATARTRSGKRVFVDERSEAPFLVAGVPVHPKDKFVEAAEQLVQPGPGLPLLPPGEVVGEYRYEERIFTPGQELTVVEAEGQGIISTRNGDALRRRALMFMAVGYGTGALSVAAAAAIVVHRTLTNG
;
A
#
# COMPACT_ATOMS: atom_id res chain seq x y z
N MET A 1 -13.58 -28.93 -1.27
CA MET A 1 -13.17 -28.24 -2.52
C MET A 1 -14.09 -27.08 -2.87
N GLU A 2 -15.41 -27.24 -2.87
CA GLU A 2 -16.37 -26.17 -3.20
C GLU A 2 -16.23 -24.92 -2.31
N TYR A 3 -16.06 -25.11 -1.00
CA TYR A 3 -15.80 -24.01 -0.06
C TYR A 3 -14.50 -23.24 -0.35
N LEU A 4 -13.47 -23.92 -0.86
CA LEU A 4 -12.20 -23.28 -1.19
C LEU A 4 -12.36 -22.35 -2.40
N LEU A 5 -13.12 -22.77 -3.42
CA LEU A 5 -13.43 -21.94 -4.58
C LEU A 5 -14.30 -20.73 -4.22
N ALA A 6 -15.28 -20.91 -3.33
CA ALA A 6 -16.11 -19.82 -2.86
C ALA A 6 -15.30 -18.78 -2.06
N ILE A 7 -14.39 -19.23 -1.19
CA ILE A 7 -13.47 -18.34 -0.44
C ILE A 7 -12.56 -17.58 -1.42
N VAL A 8 -11.96 -18.27 -2.39
CA VAL A 8 -11.10 -17.64 -3.40
C VAL A 8 -11.88 -16.59 -4.20
N ALA A 9 -13.09 -16.92 -4.65
CA ALA A 9 -13.95 -15.98 -5.37
C ALA A 9 -14.30 -14.74 -4.52
N ALA A 10 -14.67 -14.93 -3.25
CA ALA A 10 -14.98 -13.84 -2.33
C ALA A 10 -13.78 -12.91 -2.12
N VAL A 11 -12.57 -13.46 -1.96
CA VAL A 11 -11.34 -12.67 -1.85
C VAL A 11 -11.10 -11.84 -3.12
N PHE A 12 -11.20 -12.44 -4.30
CA PHE A 12 -10.98 -11.71 -5.56
C PHE A 12 -12.04 -10.62 -5.81
N LEU A 13 -13.31 -10.89 -5.49
CA LEU A 13 -14.38 -9.88 -5.57
C LEU A 13 -14.16 -8.74 -4.58
N ALA A 14 -13.75 -9.03 -3.35
CA ALA A 14 -13.42 -8.00 -2.35
C ALA A 14 -12.25 -7.13 -2.82
N VAL A 15 -11.20 -7.74 -3.36
CA VAL A 15 -10.06 -7.00 -3.96
C VAL A 15 -10.54 -6.13 -5.12
N GLY A 16 -11.34 -6.67 -6.05
CA GLY A 16 -11.91 -5.91 -7.17
C GLY A 16 -12.79 -4.74 -6.71
N TRP A 17 -13.55 -4.92 -5.63
CA TRP A 17 -14.38 -3.86 -5.02
C TRP A 17 -13.53 -2.74 -4.41
N VAL A 18 -12.50 -3.08 -3.63
CA VAL A 18 -11.57 -2.09 -3.06
C VAL A 18 -10.91 -1.26 -4.17
N TRP A 19 -10.47 -1.89 -5.26
CA TRP A 19 -9.88 -1.18 -6.39
C TRP A 19 -10.89 -0.35 -7.20
N ARG A 20 -12.14 -0.77 -7.30
CA ARG A 20 -13.22 0.05 -7.89
C ARG A 20 -13.47 1.32 -7.10
N MET A 21 -13.52 1.23 -5.77
CA MET A 21 -13.68 2.42 -4.91
C MET A 21 -12.51 3.39 -5.13
N ARG A 22 -11.28 2.87 -5.22
CA ARG A 22 -10.09 3.68 -5.54
C ARG A 22 -10.15 4.28 -6.94
N TYR A 23 -10.59 3.54 -7.95
CA TYR A 23 -10.73 4.06 -9.31
C TYR A 23 -11.75 5.22 -9.36
N LYS A 24 -12.88 5.09 -8.65
CA LYS A 24 -13.86 6.17 -8.53
C LYS A 24 -13.27 7.41 -7.84
N ALA A 25 -12.49 7.21 -6.78
CA ALA A 25 -11.78 8.30 -6.11
C ALA A 25 -10.75 8.99 -7.02
N LEU A 26 -10.19 8.26 -7.99
CA LEU A 26 -9.27 8.78 -9.01
C LEU A 26 -9.97 9.43 -10.23
N GLY A 27 -11.30 9.45 -10.28
CA GLY A 27 -12.09 10.03 -11.36
C GLY A 27 -12.18 11.57 -11.32
N ASP A 28 -12.96 12.16 -12.23
CA ASP A 28 -12.98 13.61 -12.50
C ASP A 28 -13.45 14.49 -11.32
N LYS A 29 -14.06 13.90 -10.30
CA LYS A 29 -14.55 14.64 -9.12
C LYS A 29 -13.50 14.79 -8.00
N GLY A 30 -12.35 14.11 -8.10
CA GLY A 30 -11.30 14.19 -7.10
C GLY A 30 -10.42 15.43 -7.26
N ARG A 31 -10.04 16.07 -6.16
CA ARG A 31 -9.03 17.13 -6.18
C ARG A 31 -7.68 16.50 -6.50
N ARG A 32 -7.05 16.94 -7.60
CA ARG A 32 -5.71 16.51 -8.01
C ARG A 32 -4.71 17.64 -7.81
N ILE A 33 -3.65 17.36 -7.07
CA ILE A 33 -2.53 18.27 -6.87
C ILE A 33 -1.28 17.54 -7.34
N THR A 34 -0.55 18.13 -8.29
CA THR A 34 0.71 17.60 -8.77
C THR A 34 1.77 18.69 -8.67
N GLY A 35 2.94 18.32 -8.17
CA GLY A 35 4.10 19.21 -8.14
C GLY A 35 5.16 18.76 -7.14
N PRO A 36 6.15 19.62 -6.89
CA PRO A 36 7.27 19.29 -6.03
C PRO A 36 6.83 19.20 -4.57
N ALA A 37 7.34 18.20 -3.88
CA ALA A 37 7.19 18.03 -2.45
C ALA A 37 8.12 18.99 -1.70
N ALA A 38 7.63 19.61 -0.64
CA ALA A 38 8.44 20.46 0.22
C ALA A 38 8.13 20.20 1.69
N ALA A 39 9.09 20.56 2.54
CA ALA A 39 8.95 20.43 3.99
C ALA A 39 7.70 21.19 4.49
N GLY A 40 7.04 20.63 5.48
CA GLY A 40 5.92 21.28 6.16
C GLY A 40 6.39 22.35 7.16
N PRO A 41 5.46 22.92 7.94
CA PRO A 41 5.76 23.93 8.96
C PRO A 41 6.77 23.49 10.03
N LEU A 42 6.87 22.17 10.26
CA LEU A 42 7.81 21.58 11.22
C LEU A 42 9.24 21.44 10.66
N GLY A 43 9.48 21.85 9.41
CA GLY A 43 10.76 21.70 8.74
C GLY A 43 10.96 20.31 8.12
N PRO A 44 12.16 20.05 7.57
CA PRO A 44 12.50 18.75 7.00
C PRO A 44 12.56 17.67 8.10
N LEU A 45 12.13 16.47 7.74
CA LEU A 45 12.24 15.28 8.59
C LEU A 45 13.53 14.52 8.24
N THR A 46 13.90 13.60 9.12
CA THR A 46 15.00 12.67 8.90
C THR A 46 14.45 11.26 9.00
N ALA A 47 14.73 10.44 7.99
CA ALA A 47 14.27 9.06 7.96
C ALA A 47 15.01 8.24 9.03
N PRO A 48 14.31 7.45 9.86
CA PRO A 48 14.89 6.91 11.10
C PRO A 48 15.90 5.78 10.87
N PHE A 49 15.88 5.10 9.72
CA PHE A 49 16.83 4.01 9.44
C PHE A 49 18.01 4.47 8.59
N SER A 50 17.77 5.25 7.54
CA SER A 50 18.85 5.70 6.66
C SER A 50 19.49 7.03 7.07
N GLY A 51 18.82 7.81 7.92
CA GLY A 51 19.23 9.19 8.22
C GLY A 51 19.01 10.17 7.06
N THR A 52 18.30 9.75 6.01
CA THR A 52 18.11 10.57 4.80
C THR A 52 17.15 11.73 5.08
N PRO A 53 17.48 12.98 4.69
CA PRO A 53 16.54 14.10 4.74
C PRO A 53 15.31 13.84 3.86
N CYS A 54 14.12 13.98 4.43
CA CYS A 54 12.85 13.68 3.78
C CYS A 54 11.75 14.67 4.20
N VAL A 55 10.63 14.67 3.47
CA VAL A 55 9.42 15.42 3.85
C VAL A 55 8.34 14.49 4.45
N TRP A 56 8.50 13.19 4.25
CA TRP A 56 7.66 12.13 4.79
C TRP A 56 8.46 10.82 4.81
N TYR A 57 8.17 9.96 5.80
CA TYR A 57 8.73 8.61 5.87
C TYR A 57 7.71 7.59 6.41
N GLN A 58 7.96 6.33 6.07
CA GLN A 58 7.45 5.14 6.75
C GLN A 58 8.61 4.16 6.93
N ALA A 59 8.80 3.69 8.16
CA ALA A 59 9.88 2.81 8.55
C ALA A 59 9.32 1.56 9.21
N ARG A 60 9.71 0.39 8.71
CA ARG A 60 9.26 -0.90 9.20
C ARG A 60 10.44 -1.83 9.43
N ALA A 61 10.60 -2.28 10.67
CA ALA A 61 11.59 -3.27 11.02
C ALA A 61 10.92 -4.61 11.30
N THR A 62 11.40 -5.64 10.62
CA THR A 62 10.91 -7.02 10.77
C THR A 62 12.06 -7.96 11.04
N ALA A 63 11.79 -9.01 11.81
CA ALA A 63 12.74 -10.05 12.12
C ALA A 63 12.11 -11.41 11.86
N ARG A 64 12.92 -12.33 11.36
CA ARG A 64 12.57 -13.74 11.25
C ARG A 64 13.09 -14.49 12.46
N THR A 65 12.17 -14.96 13.29
CA THR A 65 12.45 -15.72 14.50
C THR A 65 12.04 -17.18 14.29
N ARG A 66 12.33 -18.05 15.27
CA ARG A 66 11.83 -19.43 15.25
C ARG A 66 10.30 -19.53 15.25
N SER A 67 9.61 -18.54 15.84
CA SER A 67 8.14 -18.49 15.91
C SER A 67 7.50 -17.88 14.65
N GLY A 68 8.28 -17.23 13.79
CA GLY A 68 7.83 -16.72 12.50
C GLY A 68 8.36 -15.32 12.18
N LYS A 69 7.64 -14.60 11.31
CA LYS A 69 7.96 -13.20 11.00
C LYS A 69 7.34 -12.29 12.06
N ARG A 70 8.16 -11.48 12.72
CA ARG A 70 7.74 -10.50 13.72
C ARG A 70 8.01 -9.09 13.21
N VAL A 71 7.04 -8.20 13.36
CA VAL A 71 7.22 -6.76 13.15
C VAL A 71 7.44 -6.15 14.53
N PHE A 72 8.51 -5.39 14.70
CA PHE A 72 8.85 -4.79 15.99
C PHE A 72 9.04 -3.27 15.91
N VAL A 73 9.15 -2.72 14.70
CA VAL A 73 8.93 -1.29 14.43
C VAL A 73 8.01 -1.18 13.23
N ASP A 74 6.98 -0.35 13.35
CA ASP A 74 6.12 0.09 12.25
C ASP A 74 5.75 1.54 12.55
N GLU A 75 6.58 2.46 12.08
CA GLU A 75 6.48 3.89 12.33
C GLU A 75 6.19 4.61 11.02
N ARG A 76 5.31 5.62 11.07
CA ARG A 76 4.94 6.42 9.93
C ARG A 76 4.81 7.87 10.35
N SER A 77 5.41 8.77 9.57
CA SER A 77 5.20 10.20 9.77
C SER A 77 3.75 10.59 9.50
N GLU A 78 3.12 11.18 10.51
CA GLU A 78 1.82 11.84 10.41
C GLU A 78 1.95 13.34 10.11
N ALA A 79 3.18 13.88 10.11
CA ALA A 79 3.42 15.30 9.93
C ALA A 79 2.95 15.76 8.53
N PRO A 80 2.26 16.91 8.44
CA PRO A 80 1.89 17.47 7.15
C PRO A 80 3.14 17.96 6.40
N PHE A 81 3.12 17.80 5.09
CA PHE A 81 4.11 18.35 4.17
C PHE A 81 3.42 19.07 3.02
N LEU A 82 4.17 19.78 2.19
CA LEU A 82 3.63 20.57 1.09
C LEU A 82 3.79 19.84 -0.24
N VAL A 83 2.82 19.95 -1.13
CA VAL A 83 2.93 19.55 -2.54
C VAL A 83 2.42 20.72 -3.37
N ALA A 84 3.27 21.27 -4.24
CA ALA A 84 2.94 22.50 -4.98
C ALA A 84 2.45 23.65 -4.07
N GLY A 85 3.01 23.76 -2.86
CA GLY A 85 2.61 24.76 -1.86
C GLY A 85 1.32 24.45 -1.09
N VAL A 86 0.62 23.35 -1.41
CA VAL A 86 -0.60 22.94 -0.71
C VAL A 86 -0.28 21.97 0.43
N PRO A 87 -0.78 22.17 1.66
CA PRO A 87 -0.56 21.25 2.76
C PRO A 87 -1.31 19.92 2.55
N VAL A 88 -0.58 18.82 2.73
CA VAL A 88 -1.02 17.44 2.53
C VAL A 88 -0.81 16.69 3.84
N HIS A 89 -1.91 16.19 4.41
CA HIS A 89 -1.88 15.33 5.60
C HIS A 89 -1.81 13.86 5.18
N PRO A 90 -0.78 13.10 5.58
CA PRO A 90 -0.62 11.71 5.14
C PRO A 90 -1.47 10.71 5.94
N LYS A 91 -1.90 11.04 7.16
CA LYS A 91 -2.52 10.13 8.14
C LYS A 91 -3.59 9.21 7.53
N ASP A 92 -4.56 9.79 6.85
CA ASP A 92 -5.73 9.07 6.31
C ASP A 92 -5.57 8.72 4.82
N LYS A 93 -4.35 8.83 4.28
CA LYS A 93 -4.07 8.62 2.87
C LYS A 93 -3.27 7.36 2.65
N PHE A 94 -3.52 6.72 1.51
CA PHE A 94 -2.65 5.68 1.00
C PHE A 94 -1.39 6.32 0.40
N VAL A 95 -0.23 5.92 0.88
CA VAL A 95 1.05 6.46 0.38
C VAL A 95 1.76 5.38 -0.43
N GLU A 96 2.01 5.69 -1.68
CA GLU A 96 2.80 4.89 -2.61
C GLU A 96 4.17 5.56 -2.80
N ALA A 97 5.08 5.22 -1.89
CA ALA A 97 6.49 5.59 -1.97
C ALA A 97 7.33 4.39 -2.39
N ALA A 98 8.49 4.65 -2.99
CA ALA A 98 9.44 3.59 -3.32
C ALA A 98 9.96 2.95 -2.02
N GLU A 99 10.03 1.62 -2.00
CA GLU A 99 10.59 0.87 -0.89
C GLU A 99 12.10 0.74 -1.06
N GLN A 100 12.83 1.09 -0.01
CA GLN A 100 14.25 0.94 0.12
C GLN A 100 14.55 -0.06 1.24
N LEU A 101 15.40 -1.04 0.94
CA LEU A 101 15.92 -1.95 1.95
C LEU A 101 17.16 -1.33 2.58
N VAL A 102 17.16 -1.21 3.90
CA VAL A 102 18.28 -0.70 4.68
C VAL A 102 19.03 -1.88 5.28
N GLN A 103 20.35 -1.90 5.08
CA GLN A 103 21.20 -2.94 5.65
C GLN A 103 21.27 -2.78 7.17
N PRO A 104 21.27 -3.90 7.94
CA PRO A 104 21.47 -3.84 9.38
C PRO A 104 22.79 -3.13 9.73
N GLY A 105 22.75 -2.25 10.74
CA GLY A 105 23.89 -1.45 11.15
C GLY A 105 23.75 -0.90 12.57
N PRO A 106 24.82 -0.33 13.13
CA PRO A 106 24.80 0.28 14.45
C PRO A 106 23.75 1.40 14.52
N GLY A 107 22.99 1.45 15.62
CA GLY A 107 21.94 2.46 15.84
C GLY A 107 20.55 2.08 15.32
N LEU A 108 20.42 0.98 14.57
CA LEU A 108 19.10 0.47 14.19
C LEU A 108 18.44 -0.29 15.35
N PRO A 109 17.10 -0.21 15.46
CA PRO A 109 16.37 -0.91 16.52
C PRO A 109 16.53 -2.41 16.37
N LEU A 110 16.77 -3.11 17.49
CA LEU A 110 16.88 -4.56 17.54
C LEU A 110 15.73 -5.14 18.37
N LEU A 111 15.46 -6.43 18.19
CA LEU A 111 14.57 -7.15 19.10
C LEU A 111 15.19 -7.24 20.50
N PRO A 112 14.38 -7.31 21.57
CA PRO A 112 14.87 -7.49 22.93
C PRO A 112 15.77 -8.74 23.04
N PRO A 113 16.81 -8.69 23.90
CA PRO A 113 17.68 -9.85 24.12
C PRO A 113 16.87 -11.05 24.63
N GLY A 114 17.09 -12.22 24.04
CA GLY A 114 16.40 -13.48 24.39
C GLY A 114 15.69 -14.17 23.22
N GLU A 115 15.52 -13.48 22.09
CA GLU A 115 14.94 -14.07 20.89
C GLU A 115 16.04 -14.47 19.89
N VAL A 116 16.04 -15.73 19.43
CA VAL A 116 16.97 -16.17 18.39
C VAL A 116 16.47 -15.66 17.04
N VAL A 117 17.14 -14.64 16.52
CA VAL A 117 16.82 -14.00 15.25
C VAL A 117 17.70 -14.58 14.16
N GLY A 118 17.06 -15.13 13.11
CA GLY A 118 17.76 -15.62 11.93
C GLY A 118 18.12 -14.50 10.95
N GLU A 119 17.21 -13.53 10.78
CA GLU A 119 17.40 -12.43 9.82
C GLU A 119 16.65 -11.18 10.27
N TYR A 120 17.31 -10.03 10.16
CA TYR A 120 16.69 -8.71 10.31
C TYR A 120 16.45 -8.08 8.93
N ARG A 121 15.32 -7.42 8.77
CA ARG A 121 14.95 -6.70 7.55
C ARG A 121 14.35 -5.35 7.91
N TYR A 122 14.99 -4.30 7.41
CA TYR A 122 14.58 -2.91 7.58
C TYR A 122 14.09 -2.37 6.25
N GLU A 123 12.84 -1.97 6.22
CA GLU A 123 12.17 -1.38 5.06
C GLU A 123 11.91 0.09 5.37
N GLU A 124 12.33 0.97 4.48
CA GLU A 124 12.07 2.39 4.58
C GLU A 124 11.44 2.90 3.28
N ARG A 125 10.49 3.82 3.41
CA ARG A 125 9.84 4.49 2.30
C ARG A 125 9.86 5.97 2.59
N ILE A 126 10.37 6.77 1.67
CA ILE A 126 10.54 8.21 1.88
C ILE A 126 10.03 9.02 0.69
N PHE A 127 9.68 10.27 0.96
CA PHE A 127 9.61 11.32 -0.05
C PHE A 127 10.71 12.34 0.18
N THR A 128 11.49 12.64 -0.84
CA THR A 128 12.57 13.63 -0.76
C THR A 128 12.04 15.03 -1.08
N PRO A 129 12.65 16.09 -0.50
CA PRO A 129 12.36 17.45 -0.92
C PRO A 129 12.60 17.64 -2.43
N GLY A 130 11.71 18.35 -3.10
CA GLY A 130 11.73 18.57 -4.55
C GLY A 130 11.18 17.40 -5.39
N GLN A 131 10.84 16.26 -4.77
CA GLN A 131 10.30 15.13 -5.50
C GLN A 131 8.92 15.45 -6.08
N GLU A 132 8.71 15.14 -7.36
CA GLU A 132 7.40 15.26 -7.99
C GLU A 132 6.42 14.23 -7.41
N LEU A 133 5.33 14.74 -6.82
CA LEU A 133 4.27 13.93 -6.24
C LEU A 133 2.93 14.27 -6.89
N THR A 134 2.09 13.26 -7.03
CA THR A 134 0.67 13.42 -7.34
C THR A 134 -0.16 13.01 -6.13
N VAL A 135 -0.99 13.93 -5.67
CA VAL A 135 -1.98 13.73 -4.63
C VAL A 135 -3.35 13.75 -5.28
N VAL A 136 -4.13 12.70 -5.05
CA VAL A 136 -5.53 12.63 -5.48
C VAL A 136 -6.39 12.40 -4.26
N GLU A 137 -7.39 13.26 -4.05
CA GLU A 137 -8.32 13.22 -2.93
C GLU A 137 -9.77 13.18 -3.44
N ALA A 138 -10.57 12.27 -2.90
CA ALA A 138 -12.02 12.23 -3.14
C ALA A 138 -12.73 11.61 -1.94
N GLU A 139 -13.83 12.24 -1.49
CA GLU A 139 -14.75 11.69 -0.48
C GLU A 139 -14.05 11.20 0.81
N GLY A 140 -13.06 11.97 1.30
CA GLY A 140 -12.32 11.65 2.53
C GLY A 140 -11.25 10.57 2.37
N GLN A 141 -11.07 10.00 1.18
CA GLN A 141 -9.97 9.11 0.85
C GLN A 141 -8.96 9.81 -0.05
N GLY A 142 -7.68 9.48 0.09
CA GLY A 142 -6.65 10.04 -0.76
C GLY A 142 -5.50 9.09 -1.03
N ILE A 143 -4.84 9.29 -2.16
CA ILE A 143 -3.58 8.65 -2.52
C ILE A 143 -2.51 9.70 -2.72
N ILE A 144 -1.31 9.44 -2.21
CA ILE A 144 -0.09 10.19 -2.49
C ILE A 144 0.84 9.23 -3.21
N SER A 145 1.32 9.59 -4.39
CA SER A 145 2.23 8.75 -5.18
C SER A 145 3.27 9.57 -5.90
N THR A 146 4.42 8.95 -6.17
CA THR A 146 5.44 9.48 -7.09
C THR A 146 5.05 9.32 -8.56
N ARG A 147 4.00 8.54 -8.83
CA ARG A 147 3.50 8.30 -10.19
C ARG A 147 2.53 9.40 -10.60
N ASN A 148 2.48 9.67 -11.90
CA ASN A 148 1.49 10.58 -12.45
C ASN A 148 0.05 10.03 -12.27
N GLY A 149 -0.92 10.93 -12.26
CA GLY A 149 -2.34 10.57 -12.07
C GLY A 149 -2.87 9.57 -13.10
N ASP A 150 -2.37 9.63 -14.34
CA ASP A 150 -2.81 8.74 -15.41
C ASP A 150 -2.27 7.31 -15.27
N ALA A 151 -1.06 7.15 -14.73
CA ALA A 151 -0.49 5.85 -14.39
C ALA A 151 -1.22 5.24 -13.19
N LEU A 152 -1.58 6.05 -12.19
CA LEU A 152 -2.42 5.60 -11.08
C LEU A 152 -3.78 5.10 -11.58
N ARG A 153 -4.42 5.87 -12.46
CA ARG A 153 -5.72 5.50 -13.06
C ARG A 153 -5.62 4.21 -13.87
N ARG A 154 -4.60 4.07 -14.73
CA ARG A 154 -4.36 2.84 -15.51
C ARG A 154 -4.11 1.63 -14.62
N ARG A 155 -3.35 1.79 -13.53
CA ARG A 155 -3.08 0.69 -12.60
C ARG A 155 -4.32 0.28 -11.80
N ALA A 156 -5.10 1.25 -11.35
CA ALA A 156 -6.39 0.98 -10.69
C ALA A 156 -7.35 0.23 -11.64
N LEU A 157 -7.40 0.60 -12.93
CA LEU A 157 -8.14 -0.13 -13.95
C LEU A 157 -7.64 -1.56 -14.13
N MET A 158 -6.33 -1.77 -14.22
CA MET A 158 -5.77 -3.12 -14.37
C MET A 158 -6.12 -4.02 -13.18
N PHE A 159 -5.94 -3.53 -11.95
CA PHE A 159 -6.31 -4.33 -10.77
C PHE A 159 -7.81 -4.56 -10.66
N MET A 160 -8.64 -3.60 -11.07
CA MET A 160 -10.08 -3.78 -11.15
C MET A 160 -10.44 -4.89 -12.16
N ALA A 161 -9.87 -4.83 -13.37
CA ALA A 161 -10.12 -5.81 -14.43
C ALA A 161 -9.69 -7.22 -14.00
N VAL A 162 -8.50 -7.36 -13.39
CA VAL A 162 -8.02 -8.65 -12.86
C VAL A 162 -8.89 -9.14 -11.71
N GLY A 163 -9.19 -8.28 -10.72
CA GLY A 163 -9.98 -8.66 -9.55
C GLY A 163 -11.38 -9.15 -9.93
N TYR A 164 -12.12 -8.38 -10.73
CA TYR A 164 -13.44 -8.81 -11.19
C TYR A 164 -13.39 -9.94 -12.20
N GLY A 165 -12.41 -9.96 -13.12
CA GLY A 165 -12.27 -11.01 -14.11
C GLY A 165 -12.01 -12.37 -13.46
N THR A 166 -11.00 -12.45 -12.59
CA THR A 166 -10.67 -13.68 -11.86
C THR A 166 -11.79 -14.07 -10.87
N GLY A 167 -12.39 -13.09 -10.19
CA GLY A 167 -13.52 -13.34 -9.29
C GLY A 167 -14.73 -13.94 -10.01
N ALA A 168 -15.14 -13.35 -11.14
CA ALA A 168 -16.27 -13.83 -11.93
C ALA A 168 -16.03 -15.22 -12.52
N LEU A 169 -14.83 -15.48 -13.05
CA LEU A 169 -14.45 -16.81 -13.55
C LEU A 169 -14.48 -17.88 -12.44
N SER A 170 -14.02 -17.54 -11.23
CA SER A 170 -14.05 -18.47 -10.10
C SER A 170 -15.48 -18.83 -9.68
N VAL A 171 -16.39 -17.84 -9.67
CA VAL A 171 -17.82 -18.08 -9.40
C VAL A 171 -18.44 -18.95 -10.49
N ALA A 172 -18.16 -18.68 -11.76
CA ALA A 172 -18.66 -19.47 -12.88
C ALA A 172 -18.16 -20.92 -12.83
N ALA A 173 -16.88 -21.13 -12.52
CA ALA A 173 -16.32 -22.46 -12.34
C ALA A 173 -16.96 -23.22 -11.17
N ALA A 174 -17.18 -22.55 -10.03
CA ALA A 174 -17.88 -23.15 -8.89
C ALA A 174 -19.32 -23.56 -9.25
N ALA A 175 -20.05 -22.69 -9.95
CA ALA A 175 -21.41 -23.00 -10.42
C ALA A 175 -21.44 -24.19 -11.39
N ALA A 176 -20.51 -24.24 -12.35
CA ALA A 176 -20.40 -25.35 -13.29
C ALA A 176 -20.12 -26.69 -12.59
N ILE A 177 -19.28 -26.71 -11.57
CA ILE A 177 -18.99 -27.92 -10.77
C ILE A 177 -20.24 -28.40 -10.03
N VAL A 178 -20.98 -27.48 -9.41
CA VAL A 178 -22.22 -27.81 -8.69
C VAL A 178 -23.26 -28.40 -9.64
N VAL A 179 -23.48 -27.75 -10.80
CA VAL A 179 -24.41 -28.23 -11.83
C VAL A 179 -24.01 -29.60 -12.36
N HIS A 180 -22.73 -29.80 -12.67
CA HIS A 180 -22.23 -31.08 -13.14
C HIS A 180 -22.47 -32.20 -12.11
N ARG A 181 -22.19 -31.95 -10.83
CA ARG A 181 -22.44 -32.91 -9.74
C ARG A 181 -23.91 -33.26 -9.57
N THR A 182 -24.81 -32.27 -9.69
CA THR A 182 -26.26 -32.53 -9.61
C THR A 182 -26.77 -33.36 -10.79
N LEU A 183 -26.16 -33.23 -11.97
CA LEU A 183 -26.54 -34.00 -13.15
C LEU A 183 -25.99 -35.44 -13.15
N THR A 184 -24.85 -35.68 -12.51
CA THR A 184 -24.22 -37.01 -12.46
C THR A 184 -24.69 -37.89 -11.29
N ASN A 185 -25.20 -37.28 -10.22
CA ASN A 185 -25.65 -37.99 -9.01
C ASN A 185 -27.17 -38.09 -8.88
N GLY A 186 -27.92 -37.59 -9.88
CA GLY A 186 -29.39 -37.64 -9.94
C GLY A 186 -29.92 -38.73 -10.86
#